data_AF-A0A227JDW3-F1
#
_entry.id   AF-A0A227JDW3-F1
#
_cell.length_a   1.000
_cell.length_b   1.000
_cell.length_c   1.000
_cell.angle_alpha   90.00
_cell.angle_beta   90.00
_cell.angle_gamma   90.00
#
_symmetry.space_group_name_H-M   'P 1'
#
loop_
_entity.id
_entity.type
_entity.pdbx_description
1 polymer ?
#
loop_
_entity_poly.entity_id
_entity_poly.type
_entity_poly.pdbx_seq_one_letter_code
_entity_poly.pdbx_strand_id
1 'polypeptide(L)'
;IELANGSFDEIRLSPDTDSSSDKASFTLVGTEITSFTQVSDSFEYKAIDSDGLESDSSATVAVDFENVTVDAVTALGYQTMALNSELNLIMGTDGDDILVGTDGNDMIIGGLGNDILTGGEGDDVFKWTEMQSATDTVTDFSDGDQLDFTDVFDDMTGTDISALLDDLGSGDYRGRVDDITVEVTESGGNSTLTINKDGQQLEVNFDGASAADIANSLISNLEQLRE
;
A
#
# COMPACT_ATOMS: atom_id res chain seq x y z
N ILE A 1 -0.18 -26.41 -51.79
CA ILE A 1 0.95 -25.94 -50.95
C ILE A 1 0.48 -26.15 -49.52
N GLU A 2 1.00 -27.15 -48.82
CA GLU A 2 0.85 -27.23 -47.37
C GLU A 2 1.60 -26.04 -46.76
N LEU A 3 0.91 -25.24 -45.96
CA LEU A 3 1.52 -24.22 -45.12
C LEU A 3 1.65 -24.81 -43.71
N ALA A 4 2.87 -24.70 -43.18
CA ALA A 4 3.32 -25.25 -41.91
C ALA A 4 2.64 -24.61 -40.70
N ASN A 5 2.69 -25.31 -39.55
CA ASN A 5 2.30 -24.81 -38.23
C ASN A 5 2.80 -23.38 -37.99
N GLY A 6 1.86 -22.43 -38.00
CA GLY A 6 2.04 -21.06 -37.52
C GLY A 6 0.88 -20.75 -36.57
N SER A 7 1.16 -19.98 -35.52
CA SER A 7 0.16 -19.31 -34.69
C SER A 7 -0.91 -18.66 -35.56
N PHE A 8 -2.13 -18.54 -35.04
CA PHE A 8 -3.09 -17.63 -35.65
C PHE A 8 -2.51 -16.22 -35.56
N ASP A 9 -2.15 -15.63 -36.71
CA ASP A 9 -1.69 -14.23 -36.74
C ASP A 9 -2.87 -13.25 -36.56
N GLU A 10 -4.12 -13.72 -36.71
CA GLU A 10 -5.30 -12.86 -36.64
C GLU A 10 -6.56 -13.63 -36.19
N ILE A 11 -7.30 -13.05 -35.24
CA ILE A 11 -8.68 -13.42 -34.89
C ILE A 11 -9.55 -12.19 -35.18
N ARG A 12 -10.55 -12.35 -36.05
CA ARG A 12 -11.53 -11.29 -36.37
C ARG A 12 -12.86 -11.57 -35.71
N LEU A 13 -13.36 -10.58 -34.97
CA LEU A 13 -14.70 -10.59 -34.38
C LEU A 13 -15.50 -9.46 -35.00
N SER A 14 -16.63 -9.79 -35.62
CA SER A 14 -17.52 -8.83 -36.29
C SER A 14 -18.93 -8.96 -35.71
N PRO A 15 -19.42 -8.00 -34.91
CA PRO A 15 -20.82 -7.96 -34.54
C PRO A 15 -21.65 -7.50 -35.75
N ASP A 16 -22.66 -8.30 -36.12
CA ASP A 16 -23.64 -7.97 -37.15
C ASP A 16 -24.86 -7.30 -36.49
N THR A 17 -25.38 -6.22 -37.09
CA THR A 17 -26.61 -5.58 -36.63
C THR A 17 -27.50 -5.17 -37.80
N ASP A 18 -28.64 -5.85 -37.96
CA ASP A 18 -29.74 -5.45 -38.86
C ASP A 18 -30.81 -4.63 -38.11
N SER A 19 -30.45 -3.46 -37.57
CA SER A 19 -31.49 -2.54 -37.08
C SER A 19 -31.03 -1.09 -37.05
N SER A 20 -31.98 -0.18 -37.31
CA SER A 20 -31.83 1.27 -37.48
C SER A 20 -31.40 2.07 -36.23
N SER A 21 -30.62 1.47 -35.31
CA SER A 21 -30.22 2.06 -34.03
C SER A 21 -28.71 2.30 -33.88
N ASP A 22 -27.88 2.00 -34.89
CA ASP A 22 -26.43 2.31 -34.96
C ASP A 22 -25.63 2.10 -33.67
N LYS A 23 -25.80 0.96 -33.00
CA LYS A 23 -24.97 0.59 -31.84
C LYS A 23 -24.58 -0.87 -31.87
N ALA A 24 -23.66 -1.21 -32.77
CA ALA A 24 -22.83 -2.40 -32.58
C ALA A 24 -21.76 -2.08 -31.52
N SER A 25 -21.63 -2.93 -30.51
CA SER A 25 -20.58 -2.81 -29.49
C SER A 25 -19.86 -4.13 -29.34
N PHE A 26 -18.56 -4.08 -29.15
CA PHE A 26 -17.74 -5.22 -28.78
C PHE A 26 -16.92 -4.82 -27.54
N THR A 27 -16.75 -5.77 -26.62
CA THR A 27 -16.00 -5.61 -25.37
C THR A 27 -14.83 -6.56 -25.42
N LEU A 28 -13.59 -6.04 -25.28
CA LEU A 28 -12.43 -6.89 -25.04
C LEU A 28 -12.48 -7.38 -23.59
N VAL A 29 -12.33 -8.68 -23.40
CA VAL A 29 -12.20 -9.31 -22.09
C VAL A 29 -10.91 -10.13 -22.11
N GLY A 30 -10.02 -9.89 -21.13
CA GLY A 30 -8.80 -10.69 -20.95
C GLY A 30 -7.54 -10.21 -21.70
N THR A 31 -7.40 -8.91 -21.94
CA THR A 31 -6.12 -8.32 -22.42
C THR A 31 -5.09 -8.28 -21.30
N GLU A 32 -3.89 -8.81 -21.54
CA GLU A 32 -2.78 -8.80 -20.59
C GLU A 32 -1.78 -7.69 -20.95
N ILE A 33 -1.48 -6.81 -20.00
CA ILE A 33 -0.45 -5.77 -20.16
C ILE A 33 0.90 -6.41 -19.83
N THR A 34 1.77 -6.52 -20.83
CA THR A 34 3.09 -7.16 -20.68
C THR A 34 4.25 -6.17 -20.54
N SER A 35 3.96 -4.86 -20.58
CA SER A 35 4.95 -3.78 -20.44
C SER A 35 4.37 -2.60 -19.67
N PHE A 36 5.13 -2.09 -18.70
CA PHE A 36 4.68 -1.07 -17.74
C PHE A 36 5.37 0.29 -17.94
N THR A 37 6.18 0.45 -18.98
CA THR A 37 6.75 1.76 -19.34
C THR A 37 6.08 2.24 -20.63
N GLN A 38 5.18 3.24 -20.51
CA GLN A 38 4.44 3.86 -21.61
C GLN A 38 3.88 2.86 -22.64
N VAL A 39 2.65 2.39 -22.42
CA VAL A 39 1.88 1.75 -23.48
C VAL A 39 1.17 2.85 -24.25
N SER A 40 1.82 3.33 -25.31
CA SER A 40 1.19 4.15 -26.34
C SER A 40 1.05 3.28 -27.57
N ASP A 41 -0.17 2.80 -27.82
CA ASP A 41 -0.48 2.00 -29.00
C ASP A 41 -1.73 2.54 -29.67
N SER A 42 -1.90 2.23 -30.95
CA SER A 42 -3.04 2.68 -31.72
C SER A 42 -3.44 1.64 -32.74
N PHE A 43 -4.73 1.36 -32.80
CA PHE A 43 -5.30 0.49 -33.82
C PHE A 43 -6.00 1.35 -34.86
N GLU A 44 -5.65 1.14 -36.13
CA GLU A 44 -6.30 1.76 -37.27
C GLU A 44 -7.34 0.78 -37.84
N TYR A 45 -8.57 1.23 -38.04
CA TYR A 45 -9.63 0.42 -38.63
C TYR A 45 -10.34 1.15 -39.76
N LYS A 46 -10.90 0.35 -40.68
CA LYS A 46 -11.72 0.79 -41.80
C LYS A 46 -13.06 0.07 -41.75
N ALA A 47 -14.12 0.74 -42.19
CA ALA A 47 -15.40 0.08 -42.38
C ALA A 47 -15.34 -0.77 -43.65
N ILE A 48 -15.93 -1.97 -43.62
CA ILE A 48 -16.08 -2.84 -44.78
C ILE A 48 -17.58 -3.11 -44.95
N ASP A 49 -18.14 -2.76 -46.11
CA ASP A 49 -19.54 -3.06 -46.45
C ASP A 49 -19.73 -4.59 -46.61
N SER A 50 -20.96 -5.04 -46.50
CA SER A 50 -21.43 -6.40 -46.74
C SER A 50 -21.00 -7.02 -48.07
N ASP A 51 -20.64 -6.19 -49.06
CA ASP A 51 -20.09 -6.61 -50.36
C ASP A 51 -18.55 -6.63 -50.43
N GLY A 52 -17.87 -6.26 -49.34
CA GLY A 52 -16.42 -6.25 -49.18
C GLY A 52 -15.73 -4.93 -49.55
N LEU A 53 -16.47 -3.87 -49.89
CA LEU A 53 -15.87 -2.56 -50.17
C LEU A 53 -15.41 -1.86 -48.88
N GLU A 54 -14.14 -1.47 -48.83
CA GLU A 54 -13.56 -0.74 -47.70
C GLU A 54 -13.80 0.77 -47.79
N SER A 55 -13.85 1.45 -46.65
CA SER A 55 -13.92 2.92 -46.59
C SER A 55 -12.63 3.60 -47.08
N ASP A 56 -12.77 4.73 -47.78
CA ASP A 56 -11.65 5.54 -48.29
C ASP A 56 -10.80 6.17 -47.18
N SER A 57 -11.33 6.24 -45.96
CA SER A 57 -10.66 6.77 -44.78
C SER A 57 -10.71 5.75 -43.64
N SER A 58 -9.68 5.80 -42.81
CA SER A 58 -9.56 5.02 -41.59
C SER A 58 -9.92 5.88 -40.37
N ALA A 59 -10.22 5.20 -39.26
CA ALA A 59 -10.33 5.78 -37.94
C ALA A 59 -9.32 5.11 -37.00
N THR A 60 -8.81 5.87 -36.04
CA THR A 60 -7.82 5.39 -35.07
C THR A 60 -8.46 5.31 -33.70
N VAL A 61 -8.24 4.21 -32.99
CA VAL A 61 -8.45 4.13 -31.54
C VAL A 61 -7.08 4.17 -30.89
N ALA A 62 -6.79 5.28 -30.20
CA ALA A 62 -5.59 5.40 -29.38
C ALA A 62 -5.84 4.77 -28.01
N VAL A 63 -4.89 3.96 -27.56
CA VAL A 63 -4.84 3.43 -26.19
C VAL A 63 -3.65 4.09 -25.53
N ASP A 64 -3.94 4.97 -24.58
CA ASP A 64 -2.92 5.71 -23.82
C ASP A 64 -3.09 5.39 -22.34
N PHE A 65 -2.05 4.80 -21.75
CA PHE A 65 -1.95 4.60 -20.32
C PHE A 65 -0.83 5.49 -19.78
N GLU A 66 -1.21 6.63 -19.20
CA GLU A 66 -0.28 7.58 -18.60
C GLU A 66 -0.11 7.27 -17.09
N ASN A 67 1.14 7.30 -16.60
CA ASN A 67 1.53 7.12 -15.20
C ASN A 67 1.31 5.72 -14.56
N VAL A 68 1.68 4.63 -15.24
CA VAL A 68 2.04 3.41 -14.50
C VAL A 68 3.53 3.47 -14.17
N THR A 69 3.88 4.17 -13.09
CA THR A 69 5.27 4.20 -12.60
C THR A 69 5.58 2.88 -11.89
N VAL A 70 6.85 2.48 -11.88
CA VAL A 70 7.29 1.37 -11.01
C VAL A 70 6.85 1.68 -9.59
N ASP A 71 6.98 2.92 -9.12
CA ASP A 71 6.56 3.35 -7.77
C ASP A 71 5.05 3.18 -7.52
N ALA A 72 4.18 3.40 -8.52
CA ALA A 72 2.75 3.11 -8.39
C ALA A 72 2.49 1.60 -8.36
N VAL A 73 3.29 0.79 -9.06
CA VAL A 73 3.24 -0.69 -9.02
C VAL A 73 3.87 -1.24 -7.74
N THR A 74 4.87 -0.58 -7.15
CA THR A 74 5.49 -0.95 -5.87
C THR A 74 4.57 -0.54 -4.72
N ALA A 75 3.96 0.66 -4.76
CA ALA A 75 2.94 1.09 -3.81
C ALA A 75 1.69 0.19 -3.88
N LEU A 76 1.23 -0.15 -5.09
CA LEU A 76 0.19 -1.18 -5.26
C LEU A 76 0.71 -2.58 -4.93
N GLY A 77 2.01 -2.84 -5.04
CA GLY A 77 2.66 -4.10 -4.70
C GLY A 77 2.75 -4.32 -3.20
N TYR A 78 3.01 -3.26 -2.43
CA TYR A 78 2.85 -3.24 -0.97
C TYR A 78 1.37 -3.38 -0.60
N GLN A 79 0.46 -2.68 -1.28
CA GLN A 79 -0.99 -2.84 -1.09
C GLN A 79 -1.49 -4.24 -1.50
N THR A 80 -0.87 -4.90 -2.48
CA THR A 80 -1.27 -6.24 -2.96
C THR A 80 -0.63 -7.34 -2.14
N MET A 81 0.60 -7.15 -1.65
CA MET A 81 1.20 -7.97 -0.57
C MET A 81 0.40 -7.85 0.72
N ALA A 82 -0.28 -6.71 0.91
CA ALA A 82 -1.28 -6.51 1.95
C ALA A 82 -2.70 -7.07 1.60
N LEU A 83 -2.87 -7.76 0.46
CA LEU A 83 -4.17 -8.30 0.01
C LEU A 83 -4.12 -9.79 -0.39
N ASN A 84 -3.04 -10.51 -0.06
CA ASN A 84 -2.97 -11.98 -0.15
C ASN A 84 -3.78 -12.63 0.96
N SER A 85 -5.10 -12.67 0.77
CA SER A 85 -6.13 -13.55 1.36
C SER A 85 -6.18 -13.82 2.88
N GLU A 86 -5.34 -13.22 3.71
CA GLU A 86 -5.34 -13.41 5.16
C GLU A 86 -5.33 -12.08 5.94
N LEU A 87 -5.33 -10.93 5.24
CA LEU A 87 -5.35 -9.61 5.85
C LEU A 87 -6.72 -9.16 6.35
N ASN A 88 -6.89 -9.05 7.67
CA ASN A 88 -8.07 -8.42 8.27
C ASN A 88 -7.75 -7.01 8.77
N LEU A 89 -8.68 -6.09 8.54
CA LEU A 89 -8.66 -4.78 9.16
C LEU A 89 -9.46 -4.83 10.47
N ILE A 90 -8.80 -4.55 11.58
CA ILE A 90 -9.38 -4.50 12.91
C ILE A 90 -9.24 -3.08 13.43
N MET A 91 -10.37 -2.45 13.73
CA MET A 91 -10.42 -1.06 14.15
C MET A 91 -11.27 -0.95 15.41
N GLY A 92 -10.72 -0.30 16.44
CA GLY A 92 -11.44 0.05 17.65
C GLY A 92 -12.25 1.34 17.49
N THR A 93 -12.47 2.01 18.59
CA THR A 93 -13.38 3.14 18.75
C THR A 93 -12.65 4.36 19.32
N ASP A 94 -13.40 5.36 19.78
CA ASP A 94 -12.82 6.55 20.40
C ASP A 94 -12.51 6.35 21.91
N GLY A 95 -12.64 5.13 22.44
CA GLY A 95 -12.38 4.84 23.85
C GLY A 95 -11.62 3.54 24.05
N ASP A 96 -11.18 3.29 25.28
CA ASP A 96 -10.31 2.16 25.63
C ASP A 96 -10.85 0.80 25.12
N ASP A 97 -10.15 0.20 24.16
CA ASP A 97 -10.51 -1.06 23.51
C ASP A 97 -9.53 -2.20 23.82
N ILE A 98 -10.02 -3.44 23.68
CA ILE A 98 -9.19 -4.65 23.68
C ILE A 98 -9.40 -5.32 22.33
N LEU A 99 -8.41 -5.20 21.46
CA LEU A 99 -8.43 -5.73 20.10
C LEU A 99 -7.51 -6.93 20.02
N VAL A 100 -8.05 -8.04 19.50
CA VAL A 100 -7.31 -9.29 19.28
C VAL A 100 -7.51 -9.68 17.82
N GLY A 101 -6.40 -9.84 17.11
CA GLY A 101 -6.37 -10.35 15.76
C GLY A 101 -6.60 -11.84 15.67
N THR A 102 -6.14 -12.38 14.56
CA THR A 102 -6.46 -13.70 14.05
C THR A 102 -5.19 -14.53 13.91
N ASP A 103 -5.28 -15.65 13.19
CA ASP A 103 -4.11 -16.47 12.88
C ASP A 103 -3.46 -16.06 11.53
N GLY A 104 -3.99 -15.02 10.89
CA GLY A 104 -3.45 -14.45 9.66
C GLY A 104 -3.02 -13.01 9.90
N ASN A 105 -2.21 -12.49 8.99
CA ASN A 105 -1.72 -11.11 9.03
C ASN A 105 -2.87 -10.13 9.27
N ASP A 106 -2.74 -9.18 10.17
CA ASP A 106 -3.80 -8.23 10.50
C ASP A 106 -3.30 -6.79 10.46
N MET A 107 -4.19 -5.85 10.15
CA MET A 107 -3.96 -4.42 10.36
C MET A 107 -4.83 -3.96 11.53
N ILE A 108 -4.19 -3.57 12.63
CA ILE A 108 -4.85 -3.21 13.87
C ILE A 108 -4.69 -1.72 14.14
N ILE A 109 -5.83 -1.03 14.28
CA ILE A 109 -5.92 0.39 14.64
C ILE A 109 -6.75 0.48 15.93
N GLY A 110 -6.10 0.84 17.04
CA GLY A 110 -6.77 1.02 18.34
C GLY A 110 -7.86 2.08 18.28
N GLY A 111 -7.54 3.24 17.73
CA GLY A 111 -8.42 4.40 17.70
C GLY A 111 -7.97 5.42 18.73
N LEU A 112 -8.91 6.03 19.45
CA LEU A 112 -8.60 6.91 20.57
C LEU A 112 -8.80 6.17 21.89
N GLY A 113 -8.16 6.64 22.97
CA GLY A 113 -8.18 5.96 24.26
C GLY A 113 -6.94 5.11 24.48
N ASN A 114 -6.92 4.37 25.59
CA ASN A 114 -5.81 3.48 25.95
C ASN A 114 -6.16 2.05 25.51
N ASP A 115 -5.53 1.59 24.45
CA ASP A 115 -5.90 0.33 23.82
C ASP A 115 -4.95 -0.80 24.16
N ILE A 116 -5.47 -2.03 24.21
CA ILE A 116 -4.68 -3.27 24.29
C ILE A 116 -4.82 -3.98 22.96
N LEU A 117 -3.70 -4.11 22.24
CA LEU A 117 -3.63 -4.63 20.88
C LEU A 117 -2.85 -5.94 20.87
N THR A 118 -3.48 -7.01 20.41
CA THR A 118 -2.87 -8.33 20.22
C THR A 118 -2.98 -8.69 18.75
N GLY A 119 -1.86 -8.94 18.09
CA GLY A 119 -1.78 -9.32 16.68
C GLY A 119 -2.32 -10.74 16.42
N GLY A 120 -1.81 -11.71 17.17
CA GLY A 120 -2.11 -13.12 16.96
C GLY A 120 -0.98 -13.85 16.24
N GLU A 121 -1.30 -14.77 15.33
CA GLU A 121 -0.30 -15.34 14.42
C GLU A 121 -0.35 -14.58 13.09
N GLY A 122 0.78 -14.47 12.40
CA GLY A 122 0.86 -13.72 11.14
C GLY A 122 1.93 -12.65 11.22
N ASP A 123 2.09 -11.93 10.11
CA ASP A 123 2.88 -10.70 10.06
C ASP A 123 1.90 -9.51 10.15
N ASP A 124 1.80 -8.89 11.33
CA ASP A 124 0.78 -7.90 11.64
C ASP A 124 1.28 -6.45 11.47
N VAL A 125 0.34 -5.52 11.30
CA VAL A 125 0.60 -4.08 11.20
C VAL A 125 -0.18 -3.35 12.27
N PHE A 126 0.53 -2.79 13.26
CA PHE A 126 -0.04 -1.92 14.27
C PHE A 126 0.06 -0.48 13.78
N LYS A 127 -1.08 0.18 13.58
CA LYS A 127 -1.15 1.47 12.91
C LYS A 127 -1.76 2.55 13.81
N TRP A 128 -1.10 3.70 13.85
CA TRP A 128 -1.59 4.91 14.52
C TRP A 128 -1.89 5.99 13.50
N THR A 129 -3.10 6.54 13.57
CA THR A 129 -3.57 7.56 12.62
C THR A 129 -3.57 8.97 13.18
N GLU A 130 -3.45 9.14 14.51
CA GLU A 130 -3.58 10.43 15.17
C GLU A 130 -2.62 10.55 16.37
N MET A 131 -2.19 11.78 16.65
CA MET A 131 -1.53 12.11 17.92
C MET A 131 -2.56 12.24 19.03
N GLN A 132 -2.39 11.49 20.11
CA GLN A 132 -3.20 11.59 21.32
C GLN A 132 -2.37 11.37 22.58
N SER A 133 -2.80 11.96 23.69
CA SER A 133 -2.23 11.72 25.01
C SER A 133 -2.92 10.56 25.71
N ALA A 134 -2.76 9.38 25.11
CA ALA A 134 -3.16 8.09 25.64
C ALA A 134 -1.98 7.11 25.51
N THR A 135 -2.07 6.02 26.26
CA THR A 135 -1.04 4.99 26.30
C THR A 135 -1.61 3.67 25.80
N ASP A 136 -1.11 3.21 24.66
CA ASP A 136 -1.49 1.92 24.09
C ASP A 136 -0.52 0.83 24.54
N THR A 137 -0.96 -0.43 24.47
CA THR A 137 -0.14 -1.60 24.79
C THR A 137 -0.28 -2.64 23.69
N VAL A 138 0.81 -2.97 23.01
CA VAL A 138 0.92 -4.09 22.10
C VAL A 138 1.46 -5.30 22.86
N THR A 139 0.77 -6.43 22.80
CA THR A 139 1.01 -7.55 23.73
C THR A 139 1.92 -8.66 23.19
N ASP A 140 2.15 -8.71 21.88
CA ASP A 140 2.76 -9.85 21.19
C ASP A 140 3.60 -9.45 19.97
N PHE A 141 4.07 -8.20 19.93
CA PHE A 141 4.93 -7.72 18.83
C PHE A 141 6.16 -8.61 18.66
N SER A 142 6.35 -9.12 17.45
CA SER A 142 7.31 -10.17 17.12
C SER A 142 7.97 -9.98 15.74
N ASP A 143 8.81 -10.94 15.34
CA ASP A 143 9.48 -10.92 14.05
C ASP A 143 8.46 -11.06 12.91
N GLY A 144 8.36 -10.04 12.05
CA GLY A 144 7.38 -9.99 10.95
C GLY A 144 6.45 -8.80 11.08
N ASP A 145 6.16 -8.42 12.34
CA ASP A 145 5.25 -7.33 12.66
C ASP A 145 5.84 -5.95 12.34
N GLN A 146 4.95 -5.03 12.02
CA GLN A 146 5.29 -3.70 11.56
C GLN A 146 4.53 -2.63 12.35
N LEU A 147 5.22 -1.52 12.60
CA LEU A 147 4.61 -0.30 13.08
C LEU A 147 4.32 0.61 11.88
N ASP A 148 3.11 1.15 11.81
CA ASP A 148 2.74 2.15 10.82
C ASP A 148 2.36 3.47 11.50
N PHE A 149 3.26 4.45 11.39
CA PHE A 149 3.05 5.83 11.83
C PHE A 149 2.97 6.81 10.65
N THR A 150 2.65 6.33 9.45
CA THR A 150 2.57 7.14 8.23
C THR A 150 1.70 8.38 8.42
N ASP A 151 0.51 8.21 8.99
CA ASP A 151 -0.44 9.30 9.21
C ASP A 151 -0.03 10.23 10.37
N VAL A 152 0.80 9.77 11.31
CA VAL A 152 1.34 10.59 12.41
C VAL A 152 2.44 11.55 11.93
N PHE A 153 3.14 11.16 10.87
CA PHE A 153 4.30 11.88 10.31
C PHE A 153 4.06 12.41 8.89
N ASP A 154 2.83 12.38 8.38
CA ASP A 154 2.48 12.76 7.00
C ASP A 154 2.75 14.25 6.67
N ASP A 155 2.80 15.09 7.70
CA ASP A 155 3.03 16.52 7.63
C ASP A 155 4.52 16.91 7.70
N MET A 156 5.41 15.95 7.96
CA MET A 156 6.85 16.18 8.00
C MET A 156 7.47 16.20 6.60
N THR A 157 8.51 17.01 6.41
CA THR A 157 9.27 16.99 5.16
C THR A 157 10.24 15.81 5.14
N GLY A 158 10.56 15.28 3.96
CA GLY A 158 11.59 14.23 3.85
C GLY A 158 12.97 14.65 4.39
N THR A 159 13.27 15.94 4.49
CA THR A 159 14.49 16.45 5.15
C THR A 159 14.41 16.28 6.66
N ASP A 160 13.26 16.57 7.27
CA ASP A 160 13.06 16.42 8.71
C ASP A 160 13.04 14.95 9.11
N ILE A 161 12.39 14.11 8.29
CA ILE A 161 12.43 12.65 8.44
C ILE A 161 13.87 12.13 8.36
N SER A 162 14.68 12.62 7.41
CA SER A 162 16.10 12.22 7.31
C SER A 162 16.90 12.59 8.56
N ALA A 163 16.70 13.79 9.10
CA ALA A 163 17.38 14.21 10.33
C ALA A 163 16.96 13.37 11.54
N LEU A 164 15.67 13.05 11.65
CA LEU A 164 15.15 12.19 12.71
C LEU A 164 15.72 10.77 12.63
N LEU A 165 15.84 10.22 11.43
CA LEU A 165 16.41 8.91 11.15
C LEU A 165 17.91 8.83 11.47
N ASP A 166 18.68 9.88 11.12
CA ASP A 166 20.11 9.97 11.43
C ASP A 166 20.36 9.86 12.95
N ASP A 167 19.51 10.51 13.76
CA ASP A 167 19.58 10.46 15.22
C ASP A 167 19.12 9.08 15.76
N LEU A 168 17.98 8.55 15.31
CA LEU A 168 17.45 7.24 15.73
C LEU A 168 18.44 6.10 15.43
N GLY A 169 19.14 6.18 14.30
CA GLY A 169 20.14 5.22 13.87
C GLY A 169 21.46 5.26 14.66
N SER A 170 21.62 6.19 15.61
CA SER A 170 22.85 6.34 16.41
C SER A 170 23.07 5.22 17.44
N GLY A 171 22.03 4.42 17.71
CA GLY A 171 22.07 3.24 18.58
C GLY A 171 21.62 3.47 20.02
N ASP A 172 21.21 4.69 20.39
CA ASP A 172 20.50 4.97 21.64
C ASP A 172 18.97 5.03 21.49
N TYR A 173 18.48 4.74 20.28
CA TYR A 173 17.07 4.73 19.87
C TYR A 173 16.32 6.02 20.18
N ARG A 174 17.02 7.16 20.06
CA ARG A 174 16.45 8.50 20.23
C ARG A 174 16.64 9.33 18.98
N GLY A 175 15.54 9.87 18.49
CA GLY A 175 15.48 10.79 17.36
C GLY A 175 15.02 12.17 17.81
N ARG A 176 15.61 13.21 17.24
CA ARG A 176 15.06 14.56 17.39
C ARG A 176 15.16 15.37 16.10
N VAL A 177 14.07 16.06 15.79
CA VAL A 177 14.07 17.12 14.78
C VAL A 177 13.16 18.23 15.25
N ASP A 178 13.68 19.47 15.30
CA ASP A 178 12.99 20.62 15.87
C ASP A 178 12.41 20.34 17.29
N ASP A 179 11.09 20.43 17.41
CA ASP A 179 10.31 20.17 18.62
C ASP A 179 9.74 18.74 18.68
N ILE A 180 10.02 17.93 17.65
CA ILE A 180 9.61 16.52 17.56
C ILE A 180 10.71 15.65 18.18
N THR A 181 10.31 14.72 19.05
CA THR A 181 11.22 13.73 19.62
C THR A 181 10.60 12.34 19.54
N VAL A 182 11.42 11.36 19.22
CA VAL A 182 11.08 9.95 19.25
C VAL A 182 12.08 9.24 20.16
N GLU A 183 11.61 8.40 21.07
CA GLU A 183 12.45 7.65 21.98
C GLU A 183 11.91 6.25 22.17
N VAL A 184 12.76 5.23 22.08
CA VAL A 184 12.46 3.87 22.50
C VAL A 184 13.30 3.52 23.72
N THR A 185 12.65 3.11 24.81
CA THR A 185 13.33 2.65 26.03
C THR A 185 12.99 1.19 26.31
N GLU A 186 13.90 0.46 26.96
CA GLU A 186 13.69 -0.92 27.38
C GLU A 186 13.80 -1.04 28.90
N SER A 187 12.86 -1.76 29.52
CA SER A 187 12.89 -2.07 30.94
C SER A 187 12.24 -3.43 31.20
N GLY A 188 13.01 -4.34 31.82
CA GLY A 188 12.47 -5.62 32.29
C GLY A 188 12.03 -6.58 31.17
N GLY A 189 12.54 -6.43 29.95
CA GLY A 189 12.14 -7.22 28.78
C GLY A 189 10.92 -6.67 28.03
N ASN A 190 10.41 -5.51 28.46
CA ASN A 190 9.39 -4.74 27.76
C ASN A 190 10.01 -3.46 27.22
N SER A 191 9.38 -2.87 26.22
CA SER A 191 9.82 -1.62 25.61
C SER A 191 8.71 -0.58 25.59
N THR A 192 9.10 0.69 25.57
CA THR A 192 8.18 1.83 25.46
C THR A 192 8.67 2.74 24.35
N LEU A 193 7.83 2.97 23.35
CA LEU A 193 7.99 4.01 22.34
C LEU A 193 7.27 5.27 22.81
N THR A 194 7.96 6.40 22.78
CA THR A 194 7.40 7.71 23.07
C THR A 194 7.64 8.65 21.89
N ILE A 195 6.57 9.23 21.36
CA ILE A 195 6.62 10.25 20.30
C ILE A 195 6.04 11.54 20.89
N ASN A 196 6.84 12.60 20.93
CA ASN A 196 6.35 13.94 21.25
C ASN A 196 6.30 14.75 19.95
N LYS A 197 5.11 15.24 19.58
CA LYS A 197 4.85 16.02 18.37
C LYS A 197 3.65 16.94 18.60
N ASP A 198 3.68 18.15 18.06
CA ASP A 198 2.59 19.15 18.17
C ASP A 198 2.09 19.44 19.59
N GLY A 199 2.96 19.30 20.59
CA GLY A 199 2.63 19.47 22.00
C GLY A 199 1.84 18.32 22.63
N GLN A 200 1.65 17.21 21.89
CA GLN A 200 1.10 15.96 22.37
C GLN A 200 2.21 14.91 22.55
N GLN A 201 1.95 13.95 23.43
CA GLN A 201 2.80 12.78 23.66
C GLN A 201 1.97 11.54 23.38
N LEU A 202 2.37 10.76 22.38
CA LEU A 202 1.88 9.41 22.14
C LEU A 202 2.85 8.42 22.80
N GLU A 203 2.31 7.48 23.56
CA GLU A 203 3.09 6.43 24.23
C GLU A 203 2.54 5.05 23.85
N VAL A 204 3.43 4.14 23.46
CA VAL A 204 3.08 2.75 23.15
C VAL A 204 4.00 1.84 23.93
N ASN A 205 3.41 0.98 24.76
CA ASN A 205 4.11 -0.07 25.47
C ASN A 205 4.08 -1.37 24.67
N PHE A 206 5.19 -2.10 24.68
CA PHE A 206 5.35 -3.39 24.02
C PHE A 206 5.76 -4.42 25.06
N ASP A 207 4.87 -5.39 25.29
CA ASP A 207 5.14 -6.49 26.21
C ASP A 207 5.95 -7.58 25.50
N GLY A 208 7.18 -7.81 25.98
CA GLY A 208 8.05 -8.87 25.46
C GLY A 208 8.88 -8.52 24.21
N ALA A 209 8.77 -7.30 23.66
CA ALA A 209 9.60 -6.85 22.54
C ALA A 209 10.80 -6.01 23.00
N SER A 210 11.96 -6.17 22.36
CA SER A 210 13.17 -5.41 22.68
C SER A 210 13.15 -4.01 22.08
N ALA A 211 13.88 -3.06 22.66
CA ALA A 211 13.92 -1.71 22.11
C ALA A 211 14.57 -1.68 20.72
N ALA A 212 15.45 -2.64 20.44
CA ALA A 212 16.05 -2.80 19.12
C ALA A 212 15.00 -3.15 18.07
N ASP A 213 14.09 -4.07 18.36
CA ASP A 213 13.06 -4.52 17.40
C ASP A 213 12.08 -3.39 17.10
N ILE A 214 11.62 -2.70 18.16
CA ILE A 214 10.72 -1.54 18.03
C ILE A 214 11.40 -0.41 17.26
N ALA A 215 12.64 -0.08 17.58
CA ALA A 215 13.37 0.97 16.87
C ALA A 215 13.62 0.62 15.40
N ASN A 216 13.96 -0.63 15.08
CA ASN A 216 14.17 -1.08 13.71
C ASN A 216 12.86 -1.02 12.90
N SER A 217 11.74 -1.45 13.48
CA SER A 217 10.43 -1.37 12.82
C SER A 217 10.03 0.08 12.55
N LEU A 218 10.23 0.97 13.52
CA LEU A 218 9.96 2.39 13.37
C LEU A 218 10.86 3.05 12.31
N ILE A 219 12.17 2.76 12.31
CA ILE A 219 13.10 3.25 11.29
C ILE A 219 12.66 2.80 9.90
N SER A 220 12.26 1.53 9.76
CA SER A 220 11.75 0.99 8.49
C SER A 220 10.49 1.70 8.00
N ASN A 221 9.57 2.06 8.91
CA ASN A 221 8.39 2.85 8.59
C ASN A 221 8.77 4.27 8.13
N LEU A 222 9.60 4.97 8.91
CA LEU A 222 10.01 6.36 8.61
C LEU A 222 10.84 6.47 7.32
N GLU A 223 11.67 5.49 6.99
CA GLU A 223 12.41 5.46 5.72
C GLU A 223 11.48 5.48 4.50
N GLN A 224 10.28 4.89 4.60
CA GLN A 224 9.27 4.92 3.53
C GLN A 224 8.65 6.30 3.32
N LEU A 225 8.73 7.19 4.33
CA LEU A 225 8.18 8.55 4.28
C LEU A 225 9.18 9.60 3.76
N ARG A 226 10.42 9.20 3.47
CA ARG A 226 11.46 10.11 2.99
C ARG A 226 11.31 10.48 1.50
N GLU A 227 10.56 9.70 0.72
CA GLU A 227 10.38 9.90 -0.74
C GLU A 227 9.57 11.15 -1.10
#